data_AF-A0A2A3DCJ4-F1
#
_entry.id   AF-A0A2A3DCJ4-F1
#
_cell.length_a   1.000
_cell.length_b   1.000
_cell.length_c   1.000
_cell.angle_alpha   90.00
_cell.angle_beta   90.00
_cell.angle_gamma   90.00
#
_symmetry.space_group_name_H-M   'P 1'
#
loop_
_entity.id
_entity.type
_entity.pdbx_description
1 polymer ?
#
loop_
_entity_poly.entity_id
_entity_poly.type
_entity_poly.pdbx_seq_one_letter_code
_entity_poly.pdbx_strand_id
1 'polypeptide(L)' 'MGHWGDEMRHNGFATPEQLAILTEALKELGGHLPLDSPERDTLAAEIMMLFESGVETLEELKAALSSHKNSPRV' A
#
# COMPACT_ATOMS: atom_id res chain seq x y z
N MET A 1 -24.69 -23.80 19.09
CA MET A 1 -25.40 -22.49 19.21
C MET A 1 -24.36 -21.49 19.67
N GLY A 2 -23.91 -20.48 18.94
CA GLY A 2 -24.19 -20.00 17.59
C GLY A 2 -22.96 -19.19 17.13
N HIS A 3 -22.77 -19.18 15.81
CA HIS A 3 -21.72 -18.56 15.01
C HIS A 3 -21.89 -17.03 15.01
N TRP A 4 -20.83 -16.25 15.30
CA TRP A 4 -20.49 -14.90 14.77
C TRP A 4 -19.01 -14.68 15.19
N GLY A 5 -17.99 -14.73 14.32
CA GLY A 5 -17.85 -13.98 13.09
C GLY A 5 -17.35 -12.58 13.44
N ASP A 6 -16.05 -12.41 13.64
CA ASP A 6 -15.34 -11.18 13.25
C ASP A 6 -13.83 -11.42 13.21
N GLU A 7 -13.41 -11.79 12.03
CA GLU A 7 -12.04 -11.95 11.57
C GLU A 7 -11.41 -10.56 11.48
N MET A 8 -11.09 -9.92 12.61
CA MET A 8 -10.24 -8.72 12.60
C MET A 8 -8.77 -9.13 12.40
N ARG A 9 -8.48 -9.80 11.28
CA ARG A 9 -7.12 -9.91 10.73
C ARG A 9 -6.80 -8.62 9.95
N HIS A 10 -6.96 -7.47 10.59
CA HIS A 10 -6.62 -6.17 9.99
C HIS A 10 -5.93 -5.29 11.03
N ASN A 11 -4.85 -5.80 11.63
CA ASN A 11 -3.91 -4.95 12.35
C ASN A 11 -2.56 -5.08 11.65
N GLY A 12 -2.50 -4.64 10.39
CA GLY A 12 -1.23 -4.28 9.77
C GLY A 12 -0.63 -3.14 10.59
N PHE A 13 0.17 -3.48 11.60
CA PHE A 13 0.93 -2.48 12.34
C PHE A 13 2.05 -2.00 11.43
N ALA A 14 1.82 -0.89 10.75
CA ALA A 14 2.91 -0.17 10.10
C ALA A 14 3.84 0.36 11.20
N THR A 15 5.11 -0.01 11.15
CA THR A 15 6.11 0.60 12.03
C THR A 15 6.22 2.10 11.72
N PRO A 16 6.71 2.94 12.65
CA PRO A 16 6.96 4.35 12.36
C PRO A 16 7.83 4.57 11.11
N GLU A 17 8.74 3.64 10.83
CA GLU A 17 9.60 3.64 9.66
C GLU A 17 8.80 3.34 8.38
N GLN A 18 7.94 2.31 8.39
CA GLN A 18 7.03 2.04 7.28
C GLN A 18 6.05 3.19 7.01
N LEU A 19 5.57 3.87 8.06
CA LEU A 19 4.74 5.07 7.89
C LEU A 19 5.49 6.25 7.27
N ALA A 20 6.77 6.44 7.62
CA ALA A 20 7.61 7.45 6.99
C ALA A 20 7.80 7.15 5.49
N ILE A 21 8.07 5.89 5.15
CA ILE A 21 8.23 5.42 3.77
C ILE A 21 6.91 5.51 3.00
N LEU A 22 5.77 5.15 3.61
CA LEU A 22 4.44 5.33 3.03
C LEU A 22 4.18 6.79 2.70
N THR A 23 4.50 7.69 3.63
CA THR A 23 4.32 9.14 3.46
C THR A 23 5.16 9.67 2.32
N GLU A 24 6.42 9.24 2.23
CA GLU A 24 7.34 9.63 1.16
C GLU A 24 6.90 9.06 -0.20
N ALA A 25 6.50 7.79 -0.25
CA ALA A 25 5.96 7.14 -1.44
C ALA A 25 4.68 7.84 -1.94
N LEU A 26 3.73 8.15 -1.06
CA LEU A 26 2.53 8.89 -1.42
C LEU A 26 2.84 10.32 -1.89
N LYS A 27 3.87 10.96 -1.35
CA LYS A 27 4.29 12.30 -1.78
C LYS A 27 4.96 12.29 -3.15
N GLU A 28 5.84 11.32 -3.43
CA GLU A 28 6.53 11.22 -4.71
C GLU A 28 5.64 10.63 -5.82
N LEU A 29 4.94 9.54 -5.51
CA LEU A 29 4.15 8.79 -6.50
C LEU A 29 2.71 9.29 -6.59
N GLY A 30 2.14 9.76 -5.47
CA GLY A 30 0.76 10.25 -5.39
C GLY A 30 0.65 11.77 -5.27
N GLY A 31 1.75 12.53 -5.28
CA GLY A 31 1.74 13.99 -5.11
C GLY A 31 1.02 14.75 -6.23
N HIS A 32 0.85 14.12 -7.39
CA HIS A 32 0.07 14.65 -8.51
C HIS A 32 -1.42 14.25 -8.46
N LEU A 33 -1.81 13.36 -7.55
CA LEU A 33 -3.18 12.90 -7.40
C LEU A 33 -3.94 13.78 -6.39
N PRO A 34 -5.23 14.10 -6.65
CA PRO A 34 -6.09 14.77 -5.68
C PRO A 34 -6.14 13.99 -4.36
N LEU A 35 -6.34 14.70 -3.24
CA LEU A 35 -6.41 14.08 -1.92
C LEU A 35 -7.58 13.09 -1.78
N ASP A 36 -8.74 13.41 -2.36
CA ASP A 36 -9.95 12.59 -2.36
C ASP A 36 -10.09 11.72 -3.62
N SER A 37 -8.98 11.45 -4.32
CA SER A 37 -9.03 10.67 -5.55
C SER A 37 -8.97 9.17 -5.22
N PRO A 38 -9.83 8.34 -5.85
CA PRO A 38 -9.79 6.89 -5.65
C PRO A 38 -8.47 6.27 -6.10
N GLU A 39 -7.75 6.91 -7.02
CA GLU A 39 -6.40 6.52 -7.44
C GLU A 39 -5.39 6.67 -6.31
N ARG A 40 -5.54 7.68 -5.44
CA ARG A 40 -4.69 7.88 -4.27
C ARG A 40 -4.95 6.82 -3.20
N ASP A 41 -6.21 6.48 -2.99
CA ASP A 41 -6.61 5.39 -2.09
C ASP A 41 -6.08 4.04 -2.60
N THR A 42 -6.19 3.80 -3.90
CA THR A 42 -5.64 2.60 -4.56
C THR A 42 -4.13 2.52 -4.36
N LEU A 43 -3.40 3.62 -4.59
CA LEU A 43 -1.95 3.68 -4.39
C LEU A 43 -1.57 3.38 -2.93
N ALA A 44 -2.29 3.94 -1.96
CA ALA A 44 -2.04 3.67 -0.54
C ALA A 44 -2.25 2.18 -0.21
N ALA A 45 -3.32 1.56 -0.75
CA ALA A 45 -3.59 0.14 -0.57
C ALA A 45 -2.51 -0.74 -1.22
N GLU A 46 -2.05 -0.40 -2.42
CA GLU A 46 -0.95 -1.12 -3.09
C GLU A 46 0.34 -1.05 -2.28
N ILE A 47 0.71 0.13 -1.75
CA ILE A 47 1.89 0.29 -0.90
C ILE A 47 1.77 -0.53 0.39
N MET A 48 0.60 -0.53 1.03
CA MET A 48 0.35 -1.35 2.23
C MET A 48 0.49 -2.84 1.96
N MET A 49 -0.07 -3.34 0.85
CA MET A 49 0.09 -4.75 0.45
C MET A 49 1.56 -5.11 0.19
N LEU A 50 2.36 -4.19 -0.35
CA LEU A 50 3.79 -4.42 -0.55
C LEU A 50 4.55 -4.52 0.78
N PHE A 51 4.21 -3.69 1.78
CA PHE A 51 4.76 -3.85 3.13
C PHE A 51 4.43 -5.23 3.73
N GLU A 52 3.21 -5.72 3.55
CA GLU A 52 2.80 -7.06 3.99
C GLU A 52 3.54 -8.17 3.22
N SER A 53 3.95 -7.90 1.98
CA SER A 53 4.76 -8.81 1.16
C SER A 53 6.25 -8.79 1.53
N GLY A 54 6.68 -7.98 2.51
CA GLY A 54 8.07 -7.87 2.95
C GLY A 54 8.90 -6.82 2.22
N VAL A 55 8.27 -5.92 1.45
CA VAL A 55 8.95 -4.75 0.89
C VAL A 55 9.14 -3.73 2.02
N GLU A 56 10.38 -3.33 2.28
CA GLU A 56 10.67 -2.41 3.39
C GLU A 56 11.22 -1.07 2.93
N THR A 57 11.60 -0.93 1.65
CA THR A 57 12.25 0.27 1.14
C THR A 57 11.47 0.98 0.04
N LEU A 58 11.70 2.28 -0.10
CA LEU A 58 11.07 3.11 -1.13
C LEU A 58 11.49 2.71 -2.55
N GLU A 59 12.74 2.31 -2.75
CA GLU A 59 13.24 1.86 -4.05
C GLU A 59 12.55 0.56 -4.48
N GLU A 60 12.38 -0.39 -3.57
CA GLU A 60 11.63 -1.62 -3.81
C GLU A 60 10.15 -1.35 -4.05
N LEU A 61 9.52 -0.43 -3.30
CA LEU A 61 8.14 0.00 -3.58
C LEU A 61 8.01 0.55 -5.00
N LYS A 62 8.92 1.42 -5.43
CA LYS A 62 8.93 1.98 -6.79
C LYS A 62 9.11 0.89 -7.84
N ALA A 63 10.02 -0.05 -7.63
CA ALA A 63 10.26 -1.16 -8.54
C ALA A 63 9.04 -2.09 -8.62
N ALA A 64 8.45 -2.44 -7.48
CA ALA A 64 7.29 -3.31 -7.39
C ALA A 64 6.04 -2.67 -8.02
N LEU A 65 5.76 -1.40 -7.74
CA LEU A 65 4.65 -0.66 -8.36
C LEU A 65 4.84 -0.48 -9.87
N SER A 66 6.08 -0.26 -10.32
CA SER A 66 6.39 -0.19 -11.76
C SER A 66 6.19 -1.54 -12.44
N SER A 67 6.55 -2.64 -11.76
CA SER A 67 6.32 -3.99 -12.26
C SER A 67 4.83 -4.38 -12.23
N HIS A 68 4.08 -3.92 -11.23
CA HIS A 68 2.64 -4.16 -11.09
C HIS A 68 1.84 -3.42 -12.18
N LYS A 69 2.21 -2.17 -12.51
CA LYS A 69 1.63 -1.41 -13.63
C LYS A 69 1.98 -1.99 -15.01
N ASN A 70 3.11 -2.69 -15.13
CA ASN A 70 3.56 -3.29 -16.39
C ASN A 70 3.13 -4.75 -16.57
N SER A 71 2.42 -5.33 -15.59
CA SER A 71 1.88 -6.67 -15.73
C SER A 71 0.55 -6.60 -16.51
N PRO A 72 0.43 -7.27 -17.67
CA PRO A 72 -0.84 -7.33 -18.38
C PRO A 72 -1.85 -8.01 -17.44
N ARG A 73 -2.94 -7.31 -17.11
CA ARG A 73 -4.12 -7.93 -16.52
C ARG A 73 -4.63 -8.95 -17.54
N VAL A 74 -4.26 -10.22 -17.36
CA VAL A 74 -4.82 -11.36 -18.12
C VAL A 74 -6.24 -11.64 -17.66
#